data_AF-A0A3B5LBT0-F1
#
_entry.id   AF-A0A3B5LBT0-F1
#
_cell.length_a   1.000
_cell.length_b   1.000
_cell.length_c   1.000
_cell.angle_alpha   90.00
_cell.angle_beta   90.00
_cell.angle_gamma   90.00
#
_symmetry.space_group_name_H-M   'P 1'
#
loop_
_entity.id
_entity.type
_entity.pdbx_description
1 polymer ?
#
loop_
_entity_poly.entity_id
_entity_poly.type
_entity_poly.pdbx_seq_one_letter_code
_entity_poly.pdbx_strand_id
1 'polypeptide(L)'
;MGITKLADLIRSEAPDAVSYKDISDYTGKVIALDASVVLNQFRAATPSLSPLTGLFFRTLTFLEHDIKPVFVFDGKPPVEKTPVLERRAEAAGWSSPKRTGEGPHNSAFQAPGDAEAQCARLVRDRVVDAVASEDMDTLPFGANVLIRQLNAKKDRCGLLKLQYLVDLCILLGCDYCDKIPGLGPKKALTLIQKHRTIENVVLHINRQTYPVPLLWKYKEARKIFLDETETPAPNVVWRELDEEAVVDFLCHTKHVREERIRHRMKTFHEHRENRREERKKEEAAGRMKQTRMDYFFRVTRKRGQVRRAKREKYTNIWMNI
;
A
#
# COMPACT_ATOMS: atom_id res chain seq x y z
N MET A 1 8.18 6.42 1.38
CA MET A 1 7.58 7.57 0.67
C MET A 1 6.24 7.87 1.33
N GLY A 2 5.62 9.00 0.97
CA GLY A 2 4.43 9.50 1.64
C GLY A 2 4.71 10.11 3.01
N ILE A 3 4.25 9.45 4.09
CA ILE A 3 4.41 9.98 5.44
C ILE A 3 5.84 9.84 5.98
N THR A 4 6.42 10.97 6.40
CA THR A 4 7.77 11.03 6.97
C THR A 4 7.89 10.17 8.23
N LYS A 5 8.82 9.19 8.24
CA LYS A 5 9.17 8.35 9.42
C LYS A 5 8.02 7.56 10.05
N LEU A 6 6.87 7.41 9.38
CA LEU A 6 5.73 6.67 9.92
C LEU A 6 6.06 5.19 10.15
N ALA A 7 6.77 4.56 9.22
CA ALA A 7 7.16 3.16 9.33
C ALA A 7 8.02 2.89 10.56
N ASP A 8 9.00 3.77 10.83
CA ASP A 8 9.88 3.64 11.98
C ASP A 8 9.12 3.87 13.29
N LEU A 9 8.20 4.84 13.29
CA LEU A 9 7.32 5.11 14.44
C LEU A 9 6.43 3.90 14.76
N ILE A 10 5.85 3.27 13.75
CA ILE A 10 5.04 2.05 13.94
C ILE A 10 5.91 0.92 14.49
N ARG A 11 7.09 0.67 13.92
CA ARG A 11 7.98 -0.40 14.41
C ARG A 11 8.39 -0.18 15.87
N SER A 12 8.63 1.06 16.27
CA SER A 12 9.07 1.36 17.64
C SER A 12 7.92 1.38 18.65
N GLU A 13 6.77 1.95 18.29
CA GLU A 13 5.68 2.20 19.24
C GLU A 13 4.57 1.14 19.14
N ALA A 14 4.39 0.49 17.99
CA ALA A 14 3.36 -0.51 17.66
C ALA A 14 3.96 -1.77 16.98
N PRO A 15 4.92 -2.48 17.60
CA PRO A 15 5.54 -3.65 16.98
C PRO A 15 4.52 -4.76 16.64
N ASP A 16 3.46 -4.91 17.45
CA ASP A 16 2.40 -5.90 17.21
C ASP A 16 1.53 -5.59 15.98
N ALA A 17 1.54 -4.34 15.50
CA ALA A 17 0.92 -3.97 14.23
C ALA A 17 1.71 -4.54 13.05
N VAL A 18 2.98 -4.92 13.25
CA VAL A 18 3.89 -5.41 12.21
C VAL A 18 4.01 -6.93 12.24
N SER A 19 3.77 -7.57 11.10
CA SER A 19 3.93 -9.02 10.97
C SER A 19 4.74 -9.42 9.75
N TYR A 20 5.66 -10.37 9.94
CA TYR A 20 6.45 -10.99 8.89
C TYR A 20 5.81 -12.29 8.40
N LYS A 21 5.64 -12.41 7.09
CA LYS A 21 4.90 -13.52 6.45
C LYS A 21 5.51 -13.89 5.13
N ASP A 22 5.35 -15.12 4.66
CA ASP A 22 5.78 -15.51 3.32
C ASP A 22 4.79 -15.08 2.23
N ILE A 23 5.21 -15.12 0.96
CA ILE A 23 4.35 -14.80 -0.19
C ILE A 23 3.26 -15.86 -0.30
N SER A 24 3.58 -17.10 0.07
CA SER A 24 2.63 -18.22 0.17
C SER A 24 1.53 -17.99 1.21
N ASP A 25 1.71 -17.08 2.17
CA ASP A 25 0.64 -16.71 3.13
C ASP A 25 -0.46 -15.84 2.51
N TYR A 26 -0.28 -15.41 1.26
CA TYR A 26 -1.26 -14.66 0.48
C TYR A 26 -1.87 -15.50 -0.65
N THR A 27 -1.63 -16.81 -0.68
CA THR A 27 -2.26 -17.71 -1.65
C THR A 27 -3.79 -17.57 -1.61
N GLY A 28 -4.41 -17.44 -2.77
CA GLY A 28 -5.84 -17.20 -2.96
C GLY A 28 -6.28 -15.75 -2.78
N LYS A 29 -5.36 -14.82 -2.46
CA LYS A 29 -5.69 -13.42 -2.19
C LYS A 29 -5.69 -12.55 -3.42
N VAL A 30 -6.59 -11.57 -3.43
CA VAL A 30 -6.60 -10.46 -4.38
C VAL A 30 -5.84 -9.29 -3.76
N ILE A 31 -4.81 -8.79 -4.45
CA ILE A 31 -3.95 -7.72 -3.93
C ILE A 31 -3.93 -6.56 -4.91
N ALA A 32 -4.28 -5.35 -4.43
CA ALA A 32 -4.10 -4.13 -5.21
C ALA A 32 -2.65 -3.65 -5.14
N LEU A 33 -2.08 -3.25 -6.27
CA LEU A 33 -0.74 -2.70 -6.37
C LEU A 33 -0.79 -1.32 -7.00
N ASP A 34 -0.11 -0.39 -6.35
CA ASP A 34 0.22 0.90 -6.94
C ASP A 34 1.24 0.68 -8.07
N ALA A 35 0.76 0.81 -9.32
CA ALA A 35 1.55 0.52 -10.50
C ALA A 35 2.70 1.51 -10.67
N SER A 36 2.49 2.79 -10.36
CA SER A 36 3.52 3.83 -10.46
C SER A 36 4.67 3.55 -9.50
N VAL A 37 4.37 3.20 -8.26
CA VAL A 37 5.38 2.82 -7.25
C VAL A 37 6.13 1.56 -7.68
N VAL A 38 5.42 0.53 -8.16
CA VAL A 38 6.07 -0.71 -8.64
C VAL A 38 7.00 -0.44 -9.82
N LEU A 39 6.56 0.35 -10.80
CA LEU A 39 7.37 0.70 -11.97
C LEU A 39 8.61 1.51 -11.57
N ASN A 40 8.47 2.46 -10.66
CA ASN A 40 9.59 3.27 -10.17
C ASN A 40 10.60 2.43 -9.36
N GLN A 41 10.14 1.45 -8.58
CA GLN A 41 11.03 0.48 -7.93
C GLN A 41 11.88 -0.29 -8.94
N PHE A 42 11.27 -0.75 -10.03
CA PHE A 42 12.02 -1.45 -11.08
C PHE A 42 12.99 -0.54 -11.83
N ARG A 43 12.62 0.72 -12.08
CA ARG A 43 13.55 1.72 -12.64
C ARG A 43 14.79 1.90 -11.75
N ALA A 44 14.59 1.98 -10.44
CA ALA A 44 15.68 2.17 -9.49
C ALA A 44 16.54 0.92 -9.33
N ALA A 45 15.92 -0.27 -9.24
CA ALA A 45 16.62 -1.53 -8.97
C ALA A 45 17.33 -2.10 -10.22
N THR A 46 16.75 -1.90 -11.41
CA THR A 46 17.29 -2.40 -12.68
C THR A 46 17.23 -1.32 -13.76
N PRO A 47 18.10 -0.29 -13.71
CA PRO A 47 18.04 0.85 -14.64
C PRO A 47 18.24 0.46 -16.11
N SER A 48 18.94 -0.64 -16.37
CA SER A 48 19.24 -1.15 -17.71
C SER A 48 18.12 -1.99 -18.33
N LEU A 49 17.09 -2.36 -17.55
CA LEU A 49 15.96 -3.17 -18.02
C LEU A 49 14.68 -2.35 -18.05
N SER A 50 13.79 -2.68 -18.98
CA SER A 50 12.47 -2.07 -18.99
C SER A 50 11.73 -2.39 -17.68
N PRO A 51 11.15 -1.39 -17.00
CA PRO A 51 10.32 -1.63 -15.81
C PRO A 51 9.13 -2.56 -16.07
N LEU A 52 8.64 -2.60 -17.31
CA LEU A 52 7.57 -3.49 -17.74
C LEU A 52 8.02 -4.95 -17.78
N THR A 53 9.29 -5.23 -18.08
CA THR A 53 9.87 -6.58 -17.96
C THR A 53 9.84 -7.04 -16.50
N GLY A 54 10.20 -6.14 -15.57
CA GLY A 54 10.10 -6.40 -14.14
C GLY A 54 8.66 -6.65 -13.69
N LEU A 55 7.73 -5.81 -14.16
CA LEU A 55 6.29 -5.96 -13.90
C LEU A 55 5.76 -7.30 -14.40
N PHE A 56 6.10 -7.70 -15.63
CA PHE A 56 5.72 -8.98 -16.22
C PHE A 56 6.19 -10.16 -15.36
N PHE A 57 7.49 -10.21 -15.02
CA PHE A 57 8.03 -11.30 -14.21
C PHE A 57 7.43 -11.34 -12.80
N ARG A 58 7.18 -10.17 -12.19
CA ARG A 58 6.50 -10.07 -10.88
C ARG A 58 5.08 -10.61 -10.95
N THR A 59 4.34 -10.26 -11.99
CA THR A 59 2.96 -10.72 -12.20
C THR A 59 2.93 -12.24 -12.30
N LEU A 60 3.83 -12.85 -13.06
CA LEU A 60 3.94 -14.31 -13.12
C LEU A 60 4.22 -14.94 -11.75
N THR A 61 5.14 -14.36 -10.96
CA THR A 61 5.40 -14.83 -9.59
C THR A 61 4.15 -14.75 -8.71
N PHE A 62 3.35 -13.68 -8.79
CA PHE A 62 2.10 -13.61 -8.04
C PHE A 62 1.14 -14.73 -8.45
N LEU A 63 0.94 -14.91 -9.76
CA LEU A 63 0.03 -15.92 -10.29
C LEU A 63 0.47 -17.35 -9.92
N GLU A 64 1.78 -17.63 -9.85
CA GLU A 64 2.33 -18.92 -9.36
C GLU A 64 1.97 -19.21 -7.90
N HIS A 65 1.90 -18.17 -7.09
CA HIS A 65 1.48 -18.26 -5.69
C HIS A 65 -0.04 -18.17 -5.51
N ASP A 66 -0.82 -18.20 -6.61
CA ASP A 66 -2.27 -18.02 -6.63
C ASP A 66 -2.71 -16.69 -6.02
N ILE A 67 -1.87 -15.66 -6.20
CA ILE A 67 -2.18 -14.27 -5.85
C ILE A 67 -2.68 -13.59 -7.10
N LYS A 68 -3.80 -12.89 -6.97
CA LYS A 68 -4.45 -12.16 -8.05
C LYS A 68 -4.12 -10.67 -7.95
N PRO A 69 -3.14 -10.15 -8.71
CA PRO A 69 -2.79 -8.73 -8.67
C PRO A 69 -3.86 -7.88 -9.37
N VAL A 70 -4.10 -6.69 -8.83
CA VAL A 70 -4.89 -5.60 -9.45
C VAL A 70 -3.98 -4.38 -9.53
N PHE A 71 -3.58 -3.98 -10.74
CA PHE A 71 -2.73 -2.81 -10.93
C PHE A 71 -3.58 -1.54 -11.02
N VAL A 72 -3.27 -0.58 -10.15
CA VAL A 72 -3.92 0.74 -10.10
C VAL A 72 -2.90 1.79 -10.52
N PHE A 73 -3.25 2.59 -11.52
CA PHE A 73 -2.42 3.69 -12.03
C PHE A 73 -2.90 5.04 -11.49
N ASP A 74 -1.97 5.96 -11.28
CA ASP A 74 -2.27 7.33 -10.84
C ASP A 74 -3.04 8.10 -11.91
N GLY A 75 -4.14 8.73 -11.50
CA GLY A 75 -4.87 9.71 -12.28
C GLY A 75 -4.28 11.11 -12.15
N LYS A 76 -5.16 12.11 -12.12
CA LYS A 76 -4.74 13.50 -11.96
C LYS A 76 -4.48 13.77 -10.48
N PRO A 77 -3.24 14.10 -10.06
CA PRO A 77 -2.94 14.32 -8.66
C PRO A 77 -3.72 15.53 -8.11
N PRO A 78 -4.04 15.54 -6.79
CA PRO A 78 -4.66 16.70 -6.15
C PRO A 78 -3.74 17.91 -6.22
N VAL A 79 -4.33 19.11 -6.28
CA VAL A 79 -3.60 20.38 -6.45
C VAL A 79 -2.62 20.63 -5.31
N GLU A 80 -2.98 20.15 -4.12
CA GLU A 80 -2.19 20.17 -2.89
C GLU A 80 -0.83 19.46 -3.05
N LYS A 81 -0.72 18.47 -3.96
CA LYS A 81 0.52 17.71 -4.23
C LYS A 81 1.49 18.46 -5.15
N THR A 82 1.03 19.50 -5.85
CA THR A 82 1.84 20.25 -6.84
C THR A 82 3.20 20.71 -6.30
N PRO A 83 3.32 21.34 -5.12
CA PRO A 83 4.62 21.81 -4.63
C PRO A 83 5.62 20.68 -4.39
N VAL A 84 5.14 19.51 -3.96
CA VAL A 84 6.00 18.34 -3.73
C VAL A 84 6.45 17.73 -5.06
N LEU A 85 5.56 17.67 -6.04
CA LEU A 85 5.89 17.18 -7.39
C LEU A 85 6.91 18.08 -8.09
N GLU A 86 6.80 19.40 -7.95
CA GLU A 86 7.77 20.37 -8.47
C GLU A 86 9.15 20.16 -7.83
N ARG A 87 9.23 20.10 -6.49
CA ARG A 87 10.50 19.82 -5.79
C ARG A 87 11.12 18.48 -6.21
N ARG A 88 10.30 17.44 -6.42
CA ARG A 88 10.76 16.13 -6.90
C ARG A 88 11.29 16.20 -8.34
N ALA A 89 10.64 16.98 -9.21
CA ALA A 89 11.08 17.20 -10.58
C ALA A 89 12.41 17.97 -10.64
N GLU A 90 12.54 19.03 -9.83
CA GLU A 90 13.77 19.80 -9.69
C GLU A 90 14.93 18.92 -9.19
N ALA A 91 14.70 18.12 -8.15
CA ALA A 91 15.70 17.19 -7.62
C ALA A 91 16.11 16.10 -8.64
N ALA A 92 15.22 15.77 -9.58
CA ALA A 92 15.49 14.85 -10.68
C ALA A 92 16.13 15.53 -11.91
N GLY A 93 16.39 16.85 -11.85
CA GLY A 93 16.97 17.62 -12.96
C GLY A 93 16.03 17.83 -14.14
N TRP A 94 14.72 17.74 -13.94
CA TRP A 94 13.72 17.81 -15.00
C TRP A 94 13.16 19.22 -15.18
N SER A 95 13.62 19.95 -16.21
CA SER A 95 13.02 21.19 -16.70
C SER A 95 11.94 20.85 -17.73
N SER A 96 10.68 21.25 -17.48
CA SER A 96 9.46 20.81 -18.21
C SER A 96 9.50 20.96 -19.75
N PRO A 97 8.71 20.16 -20.51
CA PRO A 97 7.27 20.42 -20.61
C PRO A 97 6.34 19.21 -20.35
N LYS A 98 5.08 19.57 -20.04
CA LYS A 98 3.87 18.77 -19.79
C LYS A 98 3.83 17.43 -20.55
N ARG A 99 3.73 16.32 -19.83
CA ARG A 99 3.27 15.05 -20.41
C ARG A 99 1.77 15.13 -20.72
N THR A 100 1.43 15.03 -21.99
CA THR A 100 0.10 14.62 -22.45
C THR A 100 -0.16 13.20 -21.97
N GLY A 101 -1.33 12.99 -21.38
CA GLY A 101 -1.76 11.69 -20.88
C GLY A 101 -2.09 10.77 -22.04
N GLU A 102 -1.21 9.81 -22.31
CA GLU A 102 -1.60 8.55 -22.94
C GLU A 102 -1.83 7.55 -21.82
N GLY A 103 -3.11 7.25 -21.57
CA GLY A 103 -3.52 6.25 -20.59
C GLY A 103 -3.20 4.84 -21.08
N PRO A 104 -2.84 3.89 -20.19
CA PRO A 104 -2.60 2.52 -20.60
C PRO A 104 -3.88 1.81 -21.09
N HIS A 105 -3.71 0.94 -22.08
CA HIS A 105 -4.74 0.10 -22.69
C HIS A 105 -5.42 -0.87 -21.69
N ASN A 106 -6.76 -0.83 -21.68
CA ASN A 106 -7.80 -1.86 -21.51
C ASN A 106 -7.73 -2.97 -20.42
N SER A 107 -6.75 -3.04 -19.53
CA SER A 107 -6.80 -3.98 -18.39
C SER A 107 -6.31 -3.43 -17.05
N ALA A 108 -5.92 -2.16 -17.02
CA ALA A 108 -5.43 -1.47 -15.84
C ALA A 108 -6.49 -0.52 -15.27
N PHE A 109 -6.64 -0.48 -13.94
CA PHE A 109 -7.57 0.46 -13.31
C PHE A 109 -6.91 1.83 -13.15
N GLN A 110 -7.51 2.85 -13.75
CA GLN A 110 -7.05 4.23 -13.66
C GLN A 110 -7.73 4.91 -12.45
N ALA A 111 -6.96 5.34 -11.45
CA ALA A 111 -7.50 6.07 -10.31
C ALA A 111 -7.97 7.48 -10.73
N PRO A 112 -8.96 8.09 -10.04
CA PRO A 112 -9.36 9.48 -10.27
C PRO A 112 -8.26 10.47 -9.87
N GLY A 113 -7.49 10.14 -8.83
CA GLY A 113 -6.35 10.89 -8.33
C GLY A 113 -5.20 9.94 -8.01
N ASP A 114 -4.76 9.95 -6.76
CA ASP A 114 -3.66 9.10 -6.30
C ASP A 114 -4.02 7.60 -6.28
N ALA A 115 -3.14 6.74 -6.81
CA ALA A 115 -3.33 5.30 -6.87
C ALA A 115 -3.41 4.68 -5.46
N GLU A 116 -2.62 5.19 -4.51
CA GLU A 116 -2.61 4.76 -3.11
C GLU A 116 -3.99 4.91 -2.44
N ALA A 117 -4.70 6.00 -2.73
CA ALA A 117 -6.03 6.29 -2.22
C ALA A 117 -7.05 5.29 -2.78
N GLN A 118 -7.00 5.05 -4.09
CA GLN A 118 -7.89 4.08 -4.72
C GLN A 118 -7.60 2.65 -4.25
N CYS A 119 -6.34 2.26 -4.08
CA CYS A 119 -5.98 0.94 -3.54
C CYS A 119 -6.57 0.74 -2.14
N ALA A 120 -6.45 1.76 -1.27
CA ALA A 120 -7.03 1.73 0.06
C ALA A 120 -8.56 1.59 0.02
N ARG A 121 -9.21 2.29 -0.91
CA ARG A 121 -10.67 2.20 -1.12
C ARG A 121 -11.10 0.80 -1.56
N LEU A 122 -10.40 0.18 -2.51
CA LEU A 122 -10.70 -1.19 -2.97
C LEU A 122 -10.65 -2.21 -1.82
N VAL A 123 -9.73 -2.01 -0.86
CA VAL A 123 -9.65 -2.83 0.35
C VAL A 123 -10.84 -2.57 1.27
N ARG A 124 -11.21 -1.30 1.47
CA ARG A 124 -12.35 -0.90 2.30
C ARG A 124 -13.67 -1.47 1.78
N ASP A 125 -13.84 -1.41 0.46
CA ASP A 125 -15.03 -1.89 -0.26
C ASP A 125 -15.00 -3.42 -0.46
N ARG A 126 -13.95 -4.10 0.02
CA ARG A 126 -13.75 -5.56 -0.02
C ARG A 126 -13.67 -6.15 -1.43
N VAL A 127 -13.26 -5.33 -2.39
CA VAL A 127 -12.96 -5.76 -3.76
C VAL A 127 -11.62 -6.51 -3.78
N VAL A 128 -10.68 -6.08 -2.94
CA VAL A 128 -9.36 -6.71 -2.77
C VAL A 128 -9.08 -6.97 -1.28
N ASP A 129 -8.20 -7.92 -0.98
CA ASP A 129 -7.88 -8.33 0.38
C ASP A 129 -6.80 -7.46 1.06
N ALA A 130 -5.91 -6.85 0.27
CA ALA A 130 -4.81 -6.03 0.76
C ALA A 130 -4.28 -5.07 -0.31
N VAL A 131 -3.58 -4.03 0.13
CA VAL A 131 -2.76 -3.17 -0.73
C VAL A 131 -1.30 -3.59 -0.62
N ALA A 132 -0.58 -3.66 -1.73
CA ALA A 132 0.86 -3.78 -1.73
C ALA A 132 1.50 -2.52 -2.34
N SER A 133 2.12 -1.71 -1.48
CA SER A 133 2.80 -0.47 -1.85
C SER A 133 3.89 -0.16 -0.82
N GLU A 134 4.95 0.51 -1.25
CA GLU A 134 5.95 1.08 -0.32
C GLU A 134 5.56 2.46 0.20
N ASP A 135 4.48 3.02 -0.34
CA ASP A 135 3.96 4.30 0.09
C ASP A 135 3.11 4.13 1.36
N MET A 136 3.51 4.84 2.41
CA MET A 136 2.87 4.79 3.71
C MET A 136 1.59 5.65 3.76
N ASP A 137 1.33 6.47 2.74
CA ASP A 137 0.10 7.26 2.61
C ASP A 137 -1.15 6.38 2.41
N THR A 138 -0.97 5.15 1.94
CA THR A 138 -2.03 4.14 1.86
C THR A 138 -2.77 3.91 3.18
N LEU A 139 -2.07 4.01 4.32
CA LEU A 139 -2.65 3.79 5.65
C LEU A 139 -3.64 4.88 6.08
N PRO A 140 -3.31 6.20 6.04
CA PRO A 140 -4.27 7.25 6.32
C PRO A 140 -5.43 7.33 5.31
N PHE A 141 -5.29 6.78 4.10
CA PHE A 141 -6.43 6.55 3.19
C PHE A 141 -7.35 5.38 3.59
N GLY A 142 -6.99 4.63 4.63
CA GLY A 142 -7.83 3.58 5.20
C GLY A 142 -7.52 2.16 4.73
N ALA A 143 -6.35 1.92 4.13
CA ALA A 143 -5.89 0.55 3.89
C ALA A 143 -5.70 -0.17 5.23
N ASN A 144 -6.56 -1.13 5.54
CA ASN A 144 -6.49 -1.90 6.78
C ASN A 144 -5.37 -2.95 6.77
N VAL A 145 -4.86 -3.31 5.59
CA VAL A 145 -3.75 -4.23 5.37
C VAL A 145 -2.85 -3.67 4.26
N LEU A 146 -1.72 -3.10 4.67
CA LEU A 146 -0.63 -2.72 3.76
C LEU A 146 0.46 -3.79 3.79
N ILE A 147 0.85 -4.28 2.61
CA ILE A 147 1.96 -5.20 2.39
C ILE A 147 3.13 -4.41 1.82
N ARG A 148 4.26 -4.45 2.53
CA ARG A 148 5.51 -3.84 2.08
C ARG A 148 6.55 -4.91 1.81
N GLN A 149 7.51 -4.54 0.99
CA GLN A 149 8.70 -5.29 0.62
C GLN A 149 8.33 -6.65 0.03
N LEU A 150 7.52 -6.65 -1.03
CA LEU A 150 7.18 -7.90 -1.73
C LEU A 150 8.41 -8.68 -2.25
N ASN A 151 9.61 -8.06 -2.28
CA ASN A 151 10.89 -8.66 -2.69
C ASN A 151 11.90 -8.93 -1.56
N ALA A 152 11.64 -8.57 -0.30
CA ALA A 152 12.57 -8.78 0.82
C ALA A 152 11.79 -8.88 2.15
N LYS A 153 12.40 -9.36 3.25
CA LYS A 153 11.75 -9.66 4.55
C LYS A 153 10.58 -8.70 4.89
N LYS A 154 9.38 -9.29 5.02
CA LYS A 154 8.08 -8.66 4.69
C LYS A 154 7.42 -7.97 5.88
N ASP A 155 6.88 -6.77 5.73
CA ASP A 155 6.12 -6.06 6.78
C ASP A 155 4.62 -6.00 6.40
N ARG A 156 3.70 -6.42 7.28
CA ARG A 156 2.31 -5.91 7.29
C ARG A 156 2.18 -4.78 8.29
N CYS A 157 1.19 -3.90 8.15
CA CYS A 157 0.80 -2.99 9.22
C CYS A 157 -0.73 -2.97 9.39
N GLY A 158 -1.24 -3.20 10.61
CA GLY A 158 -2.63 -2.97 10.99
C GLY A 158 -2.73 -1.84 12.01
N LEU A 159 -3.49 -0.79 11.73
CA LEU A 159 -3.43 0.46 12.50
C LEU A 159 -4.77 0.97 13.07
N LEU A 160 -4.58 1.87 14.04
CA LEU A 160 -5.49 2.72 14.84
C LEU A 160 -6.80 3.16 14.17
N LYS A 161 -7.75 3.69 14.97
CA LYS A 161 -8.91 4.41 14.43
C LYS A 161 -8.47 5.50 13.44
N LEU A 162 -9.04 5.44 12.23
CA LEU A 162 -8.61 6.17 11.04
C LEU A 162 -8.43 7.68 11.26
N GLN A 163 -9.34 8.31 12.00
CA GLN A 163 -9.32 9.77 12.20
C GLN A 163 -8.07 10.27 12.95
N TYR A 164 -7.62 9.55 13.98
CA TYR A 164 -6.41 9.92 14.72
C TYR A 164 -5.14 9.63 13.93
N LEU A 165 -5.19 8.59 13.09
CA LEU A 165 -4.08 8.25 12.20
C LEU A 165 -3.85 9.35 11.17
N VAL A 166 -4.91 9.87 10.53
CA VAL A 166 -4.82 10.96 9.55
C VAL A 166 -4.16 12.19 10.14
N ASP A 167 -4.63 12.66 11.30
CA ASP A 167 -4.06 13.85 11.94
C ASP A 167 -2.60 13.63 12.36
N LEU A 168 -2.26 12.43 12.86
CA LEU A 168 -0.86 12.06 13.12
C LEU A 168 -0.02 12.10 11.85
N CYS A 169 -0.48 11.51 10.75
CA CYS A 169 0.21 11.48 9.47
C CYS A 169 0.49 12.89 8.93
N ILE A 170 -0.47 13.80 9.05
CA ILE A 170 -0.28 15.21 8.68
C ILE A 170 0.78 15.88 9.57
N LEU A 171 0.78 15.66 10.89
CA LEU A 171 1.81 16.20 11.79
C LEU A 171 3.22 15.69 11.49
N LEU A 172 3.35 14.42 11.11
CA LEU A 172 4.62 13.82 10.71
C LEU A 172 5.16 14.44 9.41
N GLY A 173 4.24 14.82 8.52
CA GLY A 173 4.50 15.36 7.19
C GLY A 173 4.03 14.40 6.12
N CYS A 174 3.00 14.82 5.40
CA CYS A 174 2.45 14.16 4.21
C CYS A 174 2.79 14.97 2.93
N ASP A 175 2.40 14.45 1.78
CA ASP A 175 2.67 15.09 0.48
C ASP A 175 1.71 16.26 0.15
N TYR A 176 0.66 16.50 0.96
CA TYR A 176 -0.44 17.43 0.64
C TYR A 176 -0.36 18.79 1.36
N CYS A 177 0.46 18.93 2.39
CA CYS A 177 0.63 20.22 3.08
C CYS A 177 1.96 20.31 3.80
N ASP A 178 2.30 21.51 4.27
CA ASP A 178 3.45 21.71 5.15
C ASP A 178 3.29 20.97 6.49
N LYS A 179 4.36 20.95 7.28
CA LYS A 179 4.37 20.40 8.64
C LYS A 179 4.98 21.39 9.62
N ILE A 180 4.76 21.16 10.91
CA ILE A 180 5.36 21.95 11.98
C ILE A 180 6.88 21.68 12.01
N PRO A 181 7.75 22.66 11.71
CA PRO A 181 9.19 22.48 11.72
C PRO A 181 9.71 22.07 13.10
N GLY A 182 10.70 21.18 13.13
CA GLY A 182 11.30 20.68 14.38
C GLY A 182 10.42 19.68 15.17
N LEU A 183 9.16 19.47 14.78
CA LEU A 183 8.30 18.50 15.46
C LEU A 183 8.64 17.06 15.02
N GLY A 184 9.25 16.30 15.94
CA GLY A 184 9.64 14.91 15.69
C GLY A 184 8.51 13.88 15.90
N PRO A 185 8.66 12.65 15.36
CA PRO A 185 7.59 11.64 15.36
C PRO A 185 7.05 11.25 16.73
N LYS A 186 7.93 10.99 17.71
CA LYS A 186 7.53 10.64 19.08
C LYS A 186 6.72 11.75 19.74
N LYS A 187 7.14 13.01 19.55
CA LYS A 187 6.45 14.18 20.12
C LYS A 187 5.10 14.39 19.45
N ALA A 188 5.03 14.27 18.12
CA ALA A 188 3.76 14.33 17.37
C ALA A 188 2.77 13.27 17.87
N LEU A 189 3.23 12.02 18.08
CA LEU A 189 2.41 10.95 18.64
C LEU A 189 1.87 11.31 20.03
N THR A 190 2.74 11.76 20.95
CA THR A 190 2.31 12.16 22.31
C THR A 190 1.27 13.29 22.26
N LEU A 191 1.47 14.28 21.38
CA LEU A 191 0.55 15.41 21.24
C LEU A 191 -0.80 14.96 20.71
N ILE A 192 -0.86 14.10 19.69
CA ILE A 192 -2.13 13.57 19.16
C ILE A 192 -2.82 12.65 20.16
N GLN A 193 -2.08 11.82 20.90
CA GLN A 193 -2.65 11.00 21.97
C GLN A 193 -3.30 11.85 23.06
N LYS A 194 -2.70 13.00 23.41
CA LYS A 194 -3.22 13.92 24.43
C LYS A 194 -4.36 14.80 23.93
N HIS A 195 -4.23 15.36 22.74
CA HIS A 195 -5.08 16.45 22.24
C HIS A 195 -6.07 16.02 21.15
N ARG A 196 -5.92 14.80 20.61
CA ARG A 196 -6.81 14.13 19.65
C ARG A 196 -6.86 14.72 18.25
N THR A 197 -6.82 16.04 18.11
CA THR A 197 -6.92 16.74 16.82
C THR A 197 -5.78 17.73 16.61
N ILE A 198 -5.44 18.03 15.35
CA ILE A 198 -4.46 19.07 15.01
C ILE A 198 -4.87 20.42 15.61
N GLU A 199 -6.15 20.78 15.57
CA GLU A 199 -6.71 22.00 16.16
C GLU A 199 -6.29 22.14 17.63
N ASN A 200 -6.51 21.09 18.42
CA ASN A 200 -6.17 21.10 19.84
C ASN A 200 -4.66 21.07 20.07
N VAL A 201 -3.89 20.38 19.21
CA VAL A 201 -2.42 20.41 19.28
C VAL A 201 -1.91 21.83 19.08
N VAL A 202 -2.41 22.54 18.07
CA VAL A 202 -2.00 23.91 17.74
C VAL A 202 -2.31 24.90 18.86
N LEU A 203 -3.38 24.67 19.63
CA LEU A 203 -3.74 25.49 20.79
C LEU A 203 -2.79 25.31 21.98
N HIS A 204 -2.19 24.13 22.15
CA HIS A 204 -1.41 23.76 23.34
C HIS A 204 0.10 23.60 23.08
N ILE A 205 0.55 23.73 21.84
CA ILE A 205 1.96 23.61 21.49
C ILE A 205 2.73 24.89 21.83
N ASN A 206 3.98 24.75 22.28
CA ASN A 206 4.87 25.88 22.44
C ASN A 206 5.29 26.41 21.05
N ARG A 207 4.71 27.54 20.65
CA ARG A 207 4.96 28.17 19.34
C ARG A 207 6.36 28.77 19.17
N GLN A 208 7.08 29.04 20.26
CA GLN A 208 8.47 29.50 20.19
C GLN A 208 9.39 28.34 19.77
N THR A 209 9.14 27.14 20.31
CA THR A 209 9.91 25.93 19.95
C THR A 209 9.43 25.31 18.64
N TYR A 210 8.12 25.34 18.39
CA TYR A 210 7.47 24.68 17.26
C TYR A 210 6.59 25.69 16.52
N PRO A 211 7.17 26.53 15.64
CA PRO A 211 6.41 27.53 14.91
C PRO A 211 5.40 26.85 13.98
N VAL A 212 4.13 27.23 14.11
CA VAL A 212 3.07 26.70 13.24
C VAL A 212 3.10 27.47 11.92
N PRO A 213 3.11 26.79 10.75
CA PRO A 213 3.13 27.47 9.45
C PRO A 213 1.96 28.47 9.30
N LEU A 214 2.23 29.61 8.68
CA LEU A 214 1.20 30.59 8.34
C LEU A 214 0.28 30.01 7.26
N LEU A 215 -1.04 30.19 7.38
CA LEU A 215 -2.04 29.63 6.46
C LEU A 215 -1.89 28.11 6.24
N TRP A 216 -1.58 27.37 7.31
CA TRP A 216 -1.38 25.93 7.21
C TRP A 216 -2.65 25.18 6.74
N LYS A 217 -2.60 24.63 5.53
CA LYS A 217 -3.69 23.92 4.85
C LYS A 217 -3.90 22.46 5.30
N TYR A 218 -3.79 22.20 6.60
CA TYR A 218 -3.94 20.84 7.12
C TYR A 218 -5.38 20.31 7.00
N LYS A 219 -6.39 21.19 6.93
CA LYS A 219 -7.79 20.79 6.81
C LYS A 219 -8.10 20.25 5.41
N GLU A 220 -7.47 20.84 4.41
CA GLU A 220 -7.53 20.45 3.01
C GLU A 220 -6.84 19.10 2.82
N ALA A 221 -5.64 18.92 3.39
CA ALA A 221 -4.96 17.62 3.44
C ALA A 221 -5.81 16.56 4.15
N ARG A 222 -6.43 16.89 5.29
CA ARG A 222 -7.34 15.99 6.00
C ARG A 222 -8.54 15.59 5.14
N LYS A 223 -9.10 16.54 4.38
CA LYS A 223 -10.22 16.27 3.46
C LYS A 223 -9.81 15.27 2.39
N ILE A 224 -8.59 15.35 1.85
CA ILE A 224 -8.10 14.39 0.85
C ILE A 224 -8.08 12.96 1.43
N PHE A 225 -7.51 12.77 2.62
CA PHE A 225 -7.43 11.44 3.24
C PHE A 225 -8.80 10.86 3.65
N LEU A 226 -9.72 11.72 4.05
CA LEU A 226 -11.06 11.34 4.49
C LEU A 226 -12.12 11.43 3.38
N ASP A 227 -11.74 11.77 2.16
CA ASP A 227 -12.69 11.93 1.07
C ASP A 227 -13.39 10.60 0.78
N GLU A 228 -14.71 10.62 0.79
CA GLU A 228 -15.54 9.44 0.54
C GLU A 228 -16.09 9.40 -0.88
N THR A 229 -15.72 10.35 -1.75
CA THR A 229 -16.19 10.45 -3.15
C THR A 229 -16.40 9.06 -3.75
N GLU A 230 -17.66 8.77 -4.08
CA GLU A 230 -18.06 7.45 -4.57
C GLU A 230 -17.57 7.30 -6.01
N THR A 231 -16.39 6.72 -6.18
CA THR A 231 -16.03 6.10 -7.44
C THR A 231 -16.57 4.67 -7.46
N PRO A 232 -17.35 4.29 -8.49
CA PRO A 232 -17.81 2.91 -8.59
C PRO A 232 -16.60 1.98 -8.65
N ALA A 233 -16.61 0.96 -7.80
CA ALA A 233 -15.58 -0.06 -7.82
C ALA A 233 -15.57 -0.78 -9.18
N PRO A 234 -14.39 -1.01 -9.78
CA PRO A 234 -14.31 -1.78 -11.01
C PRO A 234 -14.75 -3.22 -10.77
N ASN A 235 -15.43 -3.80 -11.76
CA ASN A 235 -15.58 -5.24 -11.82
C ASN A 235 -14.26 -5.85 -12.31
N VAL A 236 -13.50 -6.46 -11.38
CA VAL A 236 -12.19 -7.04 -11.69
C VAL A 236 -12.38 -8.47 -12.21
N VAL A 237 -11.99 -8.69 -13.46
CA VAL A 237 -12.06 -10.01 -14.12
C VAL A 237 -10.65 -10.43 -14.53
N TRP A 238 -10.21 -11.59 -14.04
CA TRP A 238 -8.96 -12.22 -14.48
C TRP A 238 -9.24 -13.16 -15.64
N ARG A 239 -8.50 -12.98 -16.73
CA ARG A 239 -8.57 -13.80 -17.93
C ARG A 239 -7.24 -14.53 -18.14
N GLU A 240 -7.25 -15.52 -19.02
CA GLU A 240 -6.01 -16.15 -19.47
C GLU A 240 -5.16 -15.16 -20.26
N LEU A 241 -3.84 -15.34 -20.16
CA LEU A 241 -2.86 -14.47 -20.77
C LEU A 241 -2.80 -14.76 -22.28
N ASP A 242 -2.87 -13.72 -23.09
CA ASP A 242 -2.49 -13.82 -24.51
C ASP A 242 -0.96 -13.82 -24.60
N GLU A 243 -0.37 -15.01 -24.65
CA GLU A 243 1.08 -15.18 -24.62
C GLU A 243 1.76 -14.57 -25.84
N GLU A 244 1.17 -14.73 -27.02
CA GLU A 244 1.75 -14.20 -28.26
C GLU A 244 1.71 -12.67 -28.28
N ALA A 245 0.61 -12.05 -27.85
CA ALA A 245 0.54 -10.59 -27.73
C ALA A 245 1.56 -10.04 -26.71
N VAL A 246 1.82 -10.76 -25.62
CA VAL A 246 2.80 -10.36 -24.61
C VAL A 246 4.24 -10.52 -25.12
N VAL A 247 4.53 -11.62 -25.80
CA VAL A 247 5.84 -11.84 -26.42
C VAL A 247 6.11 -10.76 -27.46
N ASP A 248 5.15 -10.51 -28.36
CA ASP A 248 5.25 -9.48 -29.39
C ASP A 248 5.54 -8.10 -28.77
N PHE A 249 4.74 -7.69 -27.78
CA PHE A 249 4.92 -6.41 -27.09
C PHE A 249 6.28 -6.27 -26.41
N LEU A 250 6.73 -7.28 -25.65
CA LEU A 250 7.98 -7.22 -24.89
C LEU A 250 9.22 -7.35 -25.78
N CYS A 251 9.15 -8.14 -26.85
CA CYS A 251 10.24 -8.32 -27.80
C CYS A 251 10.40 -7.10 -28.71
N HIS A 252 9.33 -6.67 -29.38
CA HIS A 252 9.40 -5.63 -30.40
C HIS A 252 9.47 -4.22 -29.80
N THR A 253 8.70 -3.94 -28.74
CA THR A 253 8.64 -2.58 -28.18
C THR A 253 9.73 -2.32 -27.14
N LYS A 254 10.22 -3.36 -26.46
CA LYS A 254 11.11 -3.22 -25.28
C LYS A 254 12.43 -3.99 -25.40
N HIS A 255 12.71 -4.60 -26.55
CA HIS A 255 13.96 -5.29 -26.88
C HIS A 255 14.36 -6.37 -25.87
N VAL A 256 13.38 -7.05 -25.28
CA VAL A 256 13.62 -8.22 -24.43
C VAL A 256 13.88 -9.43 -25.32
N ARG A 257 14.83 -10.29 -24.94
CA ARG A 257 15.10 -11.54 -25.67
C ARG A 257 13.89 -12.48 -25.57
N GLU A 258 13.36 -12.90 -26.71
CA GLU A 258 12.19 -13.78 -26.81
C GLU A 258 12.35 -15.08 -26.03
N GLU A 259 13.51 -15.75 -26.19
CA GLU A 259 13.85 -16.99 -25.50
C GLU A 259 13.65 -16.87 -23.98
N ARG A 260 14.00 -15.72 -23.41
CA ARG A 260 13.86 -15.47 -21.97
C ARG A 260 12.40 -15.40 -21.54
N ILE A 261 11.54 -14.79 -22.35
CA ILE A 261 10.11 -14.65 -22.07
C ILE A 261 9.43 -16.01 -22.18
N ARG A 262 9.65 -16.71 -23.31
CA ARG A 262 9.06 -18.03 -23.56
C ARG A 262 9.52 -19.07 -22.54
N HIS A 263 10.82 -19.09 -22.20
CA HIS A 263 11.33 -19.97 -21.15
C HIS A 263 10.63 -19.70 -19.82
N ARG A 264 10.48 -18.42 -19.43
CA ARG A 264 9.82 -18.06 -18.19
C ARG A 264 8.33 -18.45 -18.17
N MET A 265 7.62 -18.29 -19.29
CA MET A 265 6.22 -18.70 -19.44
C MET A 265 6.08 -20.23 -19.34
N LYS A 266 7.00 -20.98 -19.95
CA LYS A 266 7.04 -22.44 -19.78
C LYS A 266 7.19 -22.85 -18.32
N THR A 267 8.17 -22.28 -17.61
CA THR A 267 8.35 -22.54 -16.17
C THR A 267 7.13 -22.14 -15.35
N PHE A 268 6.47 -21.04 -15.73
CA PHE A 268 5.23 -20.58 -15.09
C PHE A 268 4.12 -21.62 -15.19
N HIS A 269 3.89 -22.20 -16.36
CA HIS A 269 2.89 -23.25 -16.55
C HIS A 269 3.21 -24.53 -15.80
N GLU A 270 4.47 -24.98 -15.84
CA GLU A 270 4.93 -26.15 -15.09
C GLU A 270 4.70 -25.96 -13.58
N HIS A 271 5.07 -24.80 -13.03
CA HIS A 271 4.82 -24.47 -11.63
C HIS A 271 3.33 -24.44 -11.27
N ARG A 272 2.50 -23.86 -12.16
CA ARG A 272 1.06 -23.75 -11.95
C ARG A 272 0.38 -25.12 -11.93
N GLU A 273 0.77 -26.02 -12.83
CA GLU A 273 0.25 -27.40 -12.87
C GLU A 273 0.72 -28.21 -11.67
N ASN A 274 2.01 -28.16 -11.32
CA ASN A 274 2.54 -28.84 -10.13
C ASN A 274 1.80 -28.39 -8.85
N ARG A 275 1.57 -27.09 -8.68
CA ARG A 275 0.78 -26.52 -7.56
C ARG A 275 -0.68 -26.97 -7.56
N ARG A 276 -1.28 -27.22 -8.73
CA ARG A 276 -2.64 -27.76 -8.83
C ARG A 276 -2.69 -29.22 -8.41
N GLU A 277 -1.69 -30.01 -8.82
CA GLU A 277 -1.58 -31.41 -8.41
C GLU A 277 -1.30 -31.56 -6.90
N GLU A 278 -0.40 -30.74 -6.35
CA GLU A 278 -0.12 -30.69 -4.91
C GLU A 278 -1.39 -30.41 -4.11
N ARG A 279 -2.20 -29.42 -4.54
CA ARG A 279 -3.47 -29.09 -3.88
C ARG A 279 -4.46 -30.25 -3.92
N LYS A 280 -4.61 -30.91 -5.06
CA LYS A 280 -5.46 -32.11 -5.18
C LYS A 280 -4.99 -33.24 -4.26
N LYS A 281 -3.67 -33.42 -4.11
CA LYS A 281 -3.08 -34.41 -3.19
C LYS A 281 -3.28 -34.04 -1.72
N GLU A 282 -3.14 -32.76 -1.35
CA GLU A 282 -3.39 -32.25 0.01
C GLU A 282 -4.87 -32.39 0.41
N GLU A 283 -5.79 -32.05 -0.50
CA GLU A 283 -7.23 -32.21 -0.35
C GLU A 283 -7.60 -33.69 -0.18
N ALA A 284 -7.08 -34.57 -1.03
CA ALA A 284 -7.30 -36.02 -0.94
C ALA A 284 -6.71 -36.63 0.34
N ALA A 285 -5.61 -36.07 0.86
CA ALA A 285 -4.99 -36.50 2.11
C ALA A 285 -5.68 -35.95 3.37
N GLY A 286 -6.77 -35.18 3.23
CA GLY A 286 -7.46 -34.52 4.35
C GLY A 286 -6.62 -33.47 5.08
N ARG A 287 -5.42 -33.15 4.55
CA ARG A 287 -4.54 -32.08 5.02
C ARG A 287 -4.97 -30.78 4.37
N MET A 288 -6.23 -30.40 4.55
CA MET A 288 -6.61 -29.04 4.24
C MET A 288 -5.81 -28.16 5.19
N LYS A 289 -4.87 -27.34 4.69
CA LYS A 289 -4.40 -26.19 5.47
C LYS A 289 -5.66 -25.43 5.80
N GLN A 290 -6.13 -25.58 7.03
CA GLN A 290 -7.38 -24.98 7.46
C GLN A 290 -7.27 -23.51 7.10
N THR A 291 -8.02 -23.08 6.07
CA THR A 291 -8.32 -21.68 5.85
C THR A 291 -8.90 -21.26 7.18
N ARG A 292 -8.07 -20.51 7.91
CA ARG A 292 -8.23 -20.20 9.32
C ARG A 292 -9.70 -19.82 9.54
N MET A 293 -10.35 -20.24 10.62
CA MET A 293 -11.81 -20.06 10.76
C MET A 293 -12.25 -18.59 10.63
N ASP A 294 -11.32 -17.65 10.87
CA ASP A 294 -11.36 -16.21 10.60
C ASP A 294 -11.54 -15.81 9.11
N TYR A 295 -11.29 -16.72 8.15
CA TYR A 295 -11.60 -16.59 6.72
C TYR A 295 -13.08 -16.84 6.41
N PHE A 296 -13.76 -17.65 7.22
CA PHE A 296 -15.19 -17.94 7.08
C PHE A 296 -16.06 -17.13 8.04
N PHE A 297 -15.54 -16.83 9.23
CA PHE A 297 -16.26 -16.11 10.27
C PHE A 297 -15.51 -14.84 10.68
N ARG A 298 -16.27 -13.75 10.73
CA ARG A 298 -15.84 -12.45 11.25
C ARG A 298 -15.16 -12.62 12.61
N VAL A 299 -13.91 -12.16 12.75
CA VAL A 299 -13.31 -11.92 14.06
C VAL A 299 -14.09 -10.79 14.73
N THR A 300 -15.12 -11.14 15.48
CA THR A 300 -15.71 -10.25 16.47
C THR A 300 -14.84 -10.33 17.72
N ARG A 301 -14.54 -9.17 18.33
CA ARG A 301 -13.69 -9.06 19.53
C ARG A 301 -13.99 -10.18 20.51
N LYS A 302 -12.96 -10.87 21.00
CA LYS A 302 -13.07 -11.80 22.14
C LYS A 302 -13.88 -11.12 23.24
N ARG A 303 -15.05 -11.67 23.59
CA ARG A 303 -15.72 -11.33 24.85
C ARG A 303 -14.74 -11.68 25.96
N GLY A 304 -14.29 -10.66 26.69
CA GLY A 304 -13.32 -10.82 27.76
C GLY A 304 -13.87 -11.75 28.83
N GLN A 305 -13.17 -12.85 29.09
CA GLN A 305 -13.30 -13.53 30.37
C GLN A 305 -12.68 -12.62 31.42
N VAL A 306 -13.52 -12.14 32.34
CA VAL A 306 -13.11 -11.49 33.57
C VAL A 306 -12.25 -12.48 34.35
N ARG A 307 -10.95 -12.27 34.37
CA ARG A 307 -10.06 -12.85 35.38
C ARG A 307 -9.30 -11.73 36.09
N ARG A 308 -9.52 -11.74 37.40
CA ARG A 308 -9.14 -10.82 38.47
C ARG A 308 -7.62 -10.56 38.51
N ALA A 309 -7.28 -9.26 38.48
CA ALA A 309 -6.07 -8.55 38.92
C ALA A 309 -4.80 -9.34 39.35
N LYS A 310 -3.68 -9.09 38.66
CA LYS A 310 -2.50 -8.31 39.15
C LYS A 310 -1.30 -8.49 38.22
N ARG A 311 -1.02 -7.48 37.38
CA ARG A 311 0.31 -6.92 37.06
C ARG A 311 0.15 -5.76 36.06
N GLU A 312 -0.03 -4.57 36.65
CA GLU A 312 0.42 -3.28 36.11
C GLU A 312 1.90 -3.36 35.69
N LYS A 313 2.43 -2.70 34.65
CA LYS A 313 2.11 -1.46 33.92
C LYS A 313 2.66 -1.62 32.48
N TYR A 314 2.11 -0.86 31.52
CA TYR A 314 2.55 -0.75 30.11
C TYR A 314 2.17 -1.92 29.17
N THR A 315 0.90 -2.01 28.74
CA THR A 315 0.55 -2.85 27.55
C THR A 315 -0.79 -2.51 26.88
N ASN A 316 -1.41 -1.36 27.17
CA ASN A 316 -2.72 -1.00 26.59
C ASN A 316 -2.71 0.41 25.94
N ILE A 317 -1.84 0.63 24.96
CA ILE A 317 -1.70 1.93 24.28
C ILE A 317 -2.34 1.95 22.87
N TRP A 318 -2.68 0.79 22.29
CA TRP A 318 -3.10 0.72 20.88
C TRP A 318 -4.56 0.33 20.62
N MET A 319 -5.27 -0.22 21.60
CA MET A 319 -6.63 -0.75 21.39
C MET A 319 -7.76 0.10 22.00
N ASN A 320 -7.46 1.07 22.85
CA ASN A 320 -8.45 1.90 23.56
C ASN A 320 -8.42 3.39 23.17
N ILE A 321 -7.98 3.70 21.95
CA ILE A 321 -8.08 5.05 21.37
C ILE A 321 -9.01 5.01 20.16
#